data_AF-A0A7Y9SPB7-F1
#
_entry.id   AF-A0A7Y9SPB7-F1
#
_cell.length_a   1.000
_cell.length_b   1.000
_cell.length_c   1.000
_cell.angle_alpha   90.00
_cell.angle_beta   90.00
_cell.angle_gamma   90.00
#
_symmetry.space_group_name_H-M   'P 1'
#
loop_
_entity.id
_entity.type
_entity.pdbx_description
1 polymer ?
#
loop_
_entity_poly.entity_id
_entity_poly.type
_entity_poly.pdbx_seq_one_letter_code
_entity_poly.pdbx_strand_id
1 'polypeptide(L)'
;MKHALLAVFLLSPAAWACDNHLPLSGSVSVTTCSPSKGAASCVYSARALYDYMEAVPDSAASFTIGLQASPWRMYDGEWRILTPDDLAATIRAQRDENVQRVELLASWTGVSPGPGVPSLADRVSKALDGFPVKGEDGFLWLSKDGSRRTTHQAYTVREGAGSYFLPAGAELFVPLVAGWPTFVEGDIGDTDPTLLTQAAAGWDVLFLCPDKALAGFERAAAKGSAIAAYNAALMRLERGGDADRTTALALLERAAALGDDKSQARLKMERTQR
;
A
#
# COMPACT_ATOMS: atom_id res chain seq x y z
N MET A 1 -21.38 47.73 15.63
CA MET A 1 -20.87 47.45 14.27
C MET A 1 -20.27 46.05 14.28
N LYS A 2 -20.88 45.12 13.53
CA LYS A 2 -20.48 43.71 13.46
C LYS A 2 -19.14 43.63 12.72
N HIS A 3 -18.09 43.24 13.41
CA HIS A 3 -16.81 42.91 12.77
C HIS A 3 -16.98 41.51 12.19
N ALA A 4 -17.28 41.46 10.89
CA ALA A 4 -17.22 40.25 10.11
C ALA A 4 -15.76 39.76 10.12
N LEU A 5 -15.49 38.70 10.89
CA LEU A 5 -14.27 37.94 10.76
C LEU A 5 -14.34 37.21 9.41
N LEU A 6 -13.77 37.84 8.39
CA LEU A 6 -13.48 37.19 7.12
C LEU A 6 -12.30 36.25 7.40
N ALA A 7 -12.59 35.01 7.78
CA ALA A 7 -11.60 33.94 7.80
C ALA A 7 -11.23 33.65 6.34
N VAL A 8 -10.25 34.39 5.83
CA VAL A 8 -9.55 34.05 4.60
C VAL A 8 -8.87 32.72 4.89
N PHE A 9 -9.50 31.64 4.44
CA PHE A 9 -8.81 30.38 4.19
C PHE A 9 -7.70 30.72 3.19
N LEU A 10 -6.51 30.99 3.72
CA LEU A 10 -5.28 30.82 2.97
C LEU A 10 -5.24 29.33 2.65
N LEU A 11 -5.81 29.00 1.50
CA LEU A 11 -5.47 27.81 0.74
C LEU A 11 -3.96 27.92 0.51
N SER A 12 -3.18 27.47 1.49
CA SER A 12 -1.84 26.97 1.23
C SER A 12 -1.95 26.05 0.02
N PRO A 13 -0.98 26.02 -0.90
CA PRO A 13 -1.01 25.15 -2.06
C PRO A 13 -0.82 23.70 -1.60
N ALA A 14 -1.83 23.14 -0.93
CA ALA A 14 -2.13 21.72 -0.87
C ALA A 14 -2.88 21.30 -2.14
N ALA A 15 -2.63 21.99 -3.26
CA ALA A 15 -2.76 21.46 -4.62
C ALA A 15 -1.68 20.39 -4.88
N TRP A 16 -1.47 19.51 -3.89
CA TRP A 16 -0.62 18.32 -3.93
C TRP A 16 -1.50 17.08 -3.73
N ALA A 17 -2.81 17.19 -4.03
CA ALA A 17 -3.63 16.02 -4.27
C ALA A 17 -3.03 15.32 -5.49
N CYS A 18 -2.60 14.08 -5.32
CA CYS A 18 -2.28 13.27 -6.48
C CYS A 18 -3.58 13.04 -7.23
N ASP A 19 -3.62 13.47 -8.50
CA ASP A 19 -4.80 13.32 -9.32
C ASP A 19 -5.14 11.83 -9.44
N ASN A 20 -6.29 11.46 -8.89
CA ASN A 20 -6.84 10.13 -8.98
C ASN A 20 -8.36 10.22 -9.13
N HIS A 21 -8.96 9.18 -9.70
CA HIS A 21 -10.38 9.12 -10.00
C HIS A 21 -11.23 8.59 -8.83
N LEU A 22 -10.64 8.43 -7.64
CA LEU A 22 -11.32 7.81 -6.51
C LEU A 22 -12.30 8.81 -5.87
N PRO A 23 -13.45 8.36 -5.38
CA PRO A 23 -14.48 9.22 -4.80
C PRO A 23 -14.13 9.66 -3.37
N LEU A 24 -13.01 10.37 -3.20
CA LEU A 24 -12.51 10.82 -1.91
C LEU A 24 -13.22 12.09 -1.45
N SER A 25 -13.62 12.14 -0.18
CA SER A 25 -14.23 13.34 0.40
C SER A 25 -14.02 13.45 1.91
N GLY A 26 -14.05 14.67 2.44
CA GLY A 26 -13.94 14.92 3.87
C GLY A 26 -12.57 14.58 4.47
N SER A 27 -12.52 14.53 5.80
CA SER A 27 -11.32 14.21 6.56
C SER A 27 -11.62 13.23 7.69
N VAL A 28 -10.62 12.43 8.06
CA VAL A 28 -10.68 11.56 9.23
C VAL A 28 -9.45 11.81 10.10
N SER A 29 -9.68 11.98 11.40
CA SER A 29 -8.61 12.05 12.39
C SER A 29 -8.27 10.65 12.90
N VAL A 30 -7.01 10.25 12.74
CA VAL A 30 -6.47 9.00 13.24
C VAL A 30 -6.05 9.19 14.68
N THR A 31 -6.57 8.35 15.57
CA THR A 31 -6.17 8.33 16.98
C THR A 31 -4.72 7.85 17.10
N THR A 32 -3.88 8.67 17.71
CA THR A 32 -2.47 8.39 17.97
C THR A 32 -2.14 8.57 19.44
N CYS A 33 -1.04 7.98 19.90
CA CYS A 33 -0.46 8.28 21.22
C CYS A 33 1.07 8.35 21.13
N SER A 34 1.73 8.92 22.14
CA SER A 34 3.19 9.01 22.18
C SER A 34 3.77 8.21 23.36
N PRO A 35 4.66 7.22 23.12
CA PRO A 35 5.35 6.50 24.19
C PRO A 35 6.14 7.43 25.12
N SER A 36 6.70 8.53 24.59
CA SER A 36 7.49 9.51 25.38
C SER A 36 6.65 10.42 26.26
N LYS A 37 5.33 10.52 26.03
CA LYS A 37 4.39 11.34 26.81
C LYS A 37 3.63 10.53 27.87
N GLY A 38 4.14 9.36 28.27
CA GLY A 38 3.73 8.69 29.52
C GLY A 38 2.53 7.74 29.46
N ALA A 39 2.23 7.14 28.30
CA ALA A 39 1.18 6.12 28.22
C ALA A 39 1.78 4.72 28.30
N ALA A 40 1.67 4.07 29.46
CA ALA A 40 1.88 2.61 29.62
C ALA A 40 0.95 1.77 28.71
N SER A 41 -0.01 2.42 28.02
CA SER A 41 -0.99 1.84 27.11
C SER A 41 -0.77 2.19 25.63
N CYS A 42 0.36 2.79 25.24
CA CYS A 42 0.69 2.97 23.83
C CYS A 42 1.16 1.67 23.18
N VAL A 43 0.47 1.23 22.13
CA VAL A 43 0.82 0.04 21.37
C VAL A 43 1.47 0.44 20.05
N TYR A 44 2.54 -0.26 19.65
CA TYR A 44 3.12 -0.07 18.34
C TYR A 44 2.18 -0.64 17.26
N SER A 45 1.89 0.15 16.24
CA SER A 45 0.85 -0.18 15.25
C SER A 45 1.11 -1.45 14.46
N ALA A 46 2.36 -1.82 14.17
CA ALA A 46 2.65 -3.09 13.49
C ALA A 46 2.34 -4.30 14.37
N ARG A 47 2.53 -4.19 15.70
CA ARG A 47 2.12 -5.25 16.64
C ARG A 47 0.60 -5.34 16.72
N ALA A 48 -0.08 -4.19 16.81
CA ALA A 48 -1.53 -4.15 16.79
C ALA A 48 -2.10 -4.74 15.49
N LEU A 49 -1.48 -4.46 14.33
CA LEU A 49 -1.89 -5.04 13.05
C LEU A 49 -1.88 -6.57 13.09
N TYR A 50 -0.78 -7.15 13.58
CA TYR A 50 -0.68 -8.60 13.75
C TYR A 50 -1.78 -9.11 14.67
N ASP A 51 -1.89 -8.56 15.89
CA ASP A 51 -2.84 -9.03 16.89
C ASP A 51 -4.30 -8.89 16.43
N TYR A 52 -4.63 -7.84 15.69
CA TYR A 52 -6.00 -7.58 15.22
C TYR A 52 -6.34 -8.43 14.00
N MET A 53 -5.35 -8.75 13.15
CA MET A 53 -5.54 -9.66 12.01
C MET A 53 -5.77 -11.10 12.48
N GLU A 54 -5.04 -11.55 13.51
CA GLU A 54 -5.25 -12.87 14.14
C GLU A 54 -6.63 -13.00 14.80
N ALA A 55 -7.26 -11.87 15.16
CA ALA A 55 -8.61 -11.84 15.72
C ALA A 55 -9.72 -11.86 14.64
N VAL A 56 -9.38 -11.74 13.35
CA VAL A 56 -10.36 -11.82 12.27
C VAL A 56 -11.01 -13.20 12.29
N PRO A 57 -12.34 -13.32 12.33
CA PRO A 57 -13.00 -14.61 12.38
C PRO A 57 -12.67 -15.49 11.17
N ASP A 58 -12.16 -16.69 11.44
CA ASP A 58 -11.95 -17.70 10.41
C ASP A 58 -13.27 -18.28 9.92
N SER A 59 -13.28 -18.71 8.65
CA SER A 59 -14.40 -19.39 8.03
C SER A 59 -13.88 -20.47 7.09
N ALA A 60 -14.41 -21.69 7.22
CA ALA A 60 -14.07 -22.78 6.31
C ALA A 60 -14.39 -22.45 4.83
N ALA A 61 -15.30 -21.50 4.59
CA ALA A 61 -15.69 -21.08 3.24
C ALA A 61 -14.84 -19.91 2.68
N SER A 62 -14.01 -19.26 3.50
CA SER A 62 -13.22 -18.09 3.09
C SER A 62 -11.72 -18.32 3.32
N PHE A 63 -10.91 -18.01 2.31
CA PHE A 63 -9.45 -17.90 2.46
C PHE A 63 -9.09 -16.41 2.59
N THR A 64 -8.80 -15.99 3.82
CA THR A 64 -8.53 -14.59 4.17
C THR A 64 -7.04 -14.27 4.08
N ILE A 65 -6.70 -13.17 3.41
CA ILE A 65 -5.31 -12.70 3.27
C ILE A 65 -5.24 -11.24 3.68
N GLY A 66 -4.46 -10.95 4.73
CA GLY A 66 -4.08 -9.59 5.11
C GLY A 66 -2.86 -9.12 4.34
N LEU A 67 -2.95 -7.98 3.68
CA LEU A 67 -1.83 -7.36 2.96
C LEU A 67 -1.96 -5.84 2.92
N GLN A 68 -0.91 -5.15 2.50
CA GLN A 68 -0.96 -3.70 2.27
C GLN A 68 -1.24 -3.43 0.79
N ALA A 69 -2.13 -2.49 0.48
CA ALA A 69 -2.51 -2.22 -0.89
C ALA A 69 -2.96 -0.78 -1.12
N SER A 70 -2.90 -0.41 -2.39
CA SER A 70 -3.60 0.70 -3.02
C SER A 70 -4.59 0.12 -4.05
N PRO A 71 -5.40 0.93 -4.76
CA PRO A 71 -6.21 0.41 -5.87
C PRO A 71 -5.36 -0.10 -7.06
N TRP A 72 -4.06 0.24 -7.12
CA TRP A 72 -3.17 -0.15 -8.20
C TRP A 72 -2.37 -1.42 -7.89
N ARG A 73 -1.91 -1.58 -6.64
CA ARG A 73 -0.89 -2.57 -6.26
C ARG A 73 -1.12 -3.18 -4.88
N MET A 74 -0.59 -4.38 -4.71
CA MET A 74 -0.51 -5.12 -3.45
C MET A 74 0.95 -5.25 -3.05
N TYR A 75 1.24 -5.28 -1.75
CA TYR A 75 2.60 -5.33 -1.22
C TYR A 75 2.78 -6.49 -0.25
N ASP A 76 3.92 -7.16 -0.32
CA ASP A 76 4.35 -8.13 0.69
C ASP A 76 5.01 -7.45 1.91
N GLY A 77 5.43 -8.25 2.88
CA GLY A 77 6.05 -7.77 4.12
C GLY A 77 7.39 -7.05 3.93
N GLU A 78 8.02 -7.16 2.76
CA GLU A 78 9.26 -6.43 2.42
C GLU A 78 8.99 -5.20 1.54
N TRP A 79 7.71 -4.82 1.39
CA TRP A 79 7.25 -3.73 0.52
C TRP A 79 7.50 -3.99 -0.97
N ARG A 80 7.62 -5.25 -1.38
CA ARG A 80 7.66 -5.59 -2.80
C ARG A 80 6.25 -5.65 -3.36
N ILE A 81 6.06 -5.10 -4.55
CA ILE A 81 4.81 -5.26 -5.29
C ILE A 81 4.59 -6.75 -5.58
N LEU A 82 3.45 -7.26 -5.12
CA LEU A 82 2.90 -8.57 -5.49
C LEU A 82 2.02 -8.40 -6.72
N THR A 83 2.36 -9.11 -7.80
CA THR A 83 1.48 -9.17 -8.97
C THR A 83 0.24 -10.03 -8.65
N PRO A 84 -0.87 -9.87 -9.41
CA PRO A 84 -2.01 -10.76 -9.27
C PRO A 84 -1.66 -12.24 -9.43
N ASP A 85 -0.70 -12.57 -10.31
CA ASP A 85 -0.23 -13.93 -10.54
C ASP A 85 0.59 -14.47 -9.36
N ASP A 86 1.45 -13.65 -8.73
CA ASP A 86 2.19 -14.03 -7.52
C ASP A 86 1.23 -14.43 -6.39
N LEU A 87 0.18 -13.61 -6.19
CA LEU A 87 -0.81 -13.87 -5.16
C LEU A 87 -1.68 -15.08 -5.50
N ALA A 88 -2.11 -15.21 -6.75
CA ALA A 88 -2.86 -16.37 -7.22
C ALA A 88 -2.09 -17.69 -7.07
N ALA A 89 -0.79 -17.70 -7.36
CA ALA A 89 0.08 -18.86 -7.14
C ALA A 89 0.14 -19.24 -5.65
N THR A 90 0.30 -18.25 -4.77
CA THR A 90 0.29 -18.45 -3.31
C THR A 90 -1.04 -19.04 -2.83
N ILE A 91 -2.17 -18.49 -3.31
CA ILE A 91 -3.50 -18.97 -2.99
C ILE A 91 -3.69 -20.42 -3.46
N ARG A 92 -3.33 -20.76 -4.70
CA ARG A 92 -3.44 -22.13 -5.21
C ARG A 92 -2.65 -23.13 -4.36
N ALA A 93 -1.49 -22.72 -3.83
CA ALA A 93 -0.64 -23.59 -3.03
C ALA A 93 -1.16 -23.83 -1.60
N GLN A 94 -1.94 -22.89 -1.05
CA GLN A 94 -2.32 -22.88 0.37
C GLN A 94 -3.82 -23.09 0.62
N ARG A 95 -4.67 -22.85 -0.39
CA ARG A 95 -6.12 -22.90 -0.24
C ARG A 95 -6.62 -24.35 -0.13
N ASP A 96 -7.44 -24.60 0.88
CA ASP A 96 -8.18 -25.85 1.06
C ASP A 96 -9.27 -26.03 -0.03
N GLU A 97 -9.67 -27.26 -0.30
CA GLU A 97 -10.73 -27.59 -1.27
C GLU A 97 -12.11 -27.05 -0.88
N ASN A 98 -12.36 -26.85 0.42
CA ASN A 98 -13.64 -26.39 0.95
C ASN A 98 -13.84 -24.87 0.85
N VAL A 99 -12.78 -24.12 0.52
CA VAL A 99 -12.85 -22.67 0.35
C VAL A 99 -13.70 -22.35 -0.88
N GLN A 100 -14.64 -21.42 -0.71
CA GLN A 100 -15.55 -20.97 -1.76
C GLN A 100 -15.17 -19.59 -2.31
N ARG A 101 -14.39 -18.80 -1.55
CA ARG A 101 -13.92 -17.47 -1.96
C ARG A 101 -12.63 -17.07 -1.27
N VAL A 102 -11.88 -16.16 -1.89
CA VAL A 102 -10.77 -15.45 -1.26
C VAL A 102 -11.26 -14.09 -0.75
N GLU A 103 -10.79 -13.66 0.42
CA GLU A 103 -11.01 -12.32 0.94
C GLU A 103 -9.68 -11.58 1.10
N LEU A 104 -9.51 -10.48 0.36
CA LEU A 104 -8.36 -9.59 0.46
C LEU A 104 -8.66 -8.52 1.51
N LEU A 105 -8.07 -8.66 2.70
CA LEU A 105 -8.17 -7.69 3.78
C LEU A 105 -7.10 -6.62 3.60
N ALA A 106 -7.34 -5.76 2.62
CA ALA A 106 -6.42 -4.70 2.24
C ALA A 106 -7.16 -3.56 1.56
N SER A 107 -6.76 -2.33 1.91
CA SER A 107 -7.39 -1.10 1.42
C SER A 107 -7.51 -1.09 -0.10
N TRP A 108 -8.67 -0.64 -0.60
CA TRP A 108 -8.93 -0.37 -2.01
C TRP A 108 -8.84 -1.55 -2.99
N THR A 109 -8.63 -2.78 -2.51
CA THR A 109 -8.49 -3.95 -3.39
C THR A 109 -9.74 -4.30 -4.19
N GLY A 110 -10.93 -3.90 -3.71
CA GLY A 110 -12.21 -4.08 -4.40
C GLY A 110 -12.57 -2.95 -5.36
N VAL A 111 -11.70 -1.93 -5.51
CA VAL A 111 -12.00 -0.71 -6.26
C VAL A 111 -11.19 -0.66 -7.56
N SER A 112 -11.86 -0.27 -8.64
CA SER A 112 -11.18 0.02 -9.90
C SER A 112 -10.33 1.29 -9.76
N PRO A 113 -9.02 1.26 -10.11
CA PRO A 113 -8.17 2.45 -10.04
C PRO A 113 -8.51 3.51 -11.11
N GLY A 114 -9.30 3.16 -12.12
CA GLY A 114 -9.65 4.08 -13.21
C GLY A 114 -10.45 3.40 -14.32
N PRO A 115 -11.03 4.20 -15.24
CA PRO A 115 -11.91 3.70 -16.29
C PRO A 115 -11.28 2.55 -17.09
N GLY A 116 -12.01 1.43 -17.21
CA GLY A 116 -11.57 0.26 -17.98
C GLY A 116 -10.49 -0.60 -17.31
N VAL A 117 -10.04 -0.25 -16.10
CA VAL A 117 -9.05 -1.05 -15.36
C VAL A 117 -9.77 -1.85 -14.27
N PRO A 118 -9.75 -3.20 -14.29
CA PRO A 118 -10.39 -4.01 -13.25
C PRO A 118 -9.78 -3.76 -11.87
N SER A 119 -10.55 -4.02 -10.80
CA SER A 119 -10.03 -3.97 -9.43
C SER A 119 -8.92 -5.00 -9.21
N LEU A 120 -8.14 -4.86 -8.14
CA LEU A 120 -7.15 -5.89 -7.79
C LEU A 120 -7.82 -7.23 -7.50
N ALA A 121 -8.96 -7.24 -6.82
CA ALA A 121 -9.76 -8.44 -6.59
C ALA A 121 -10.16 -9.12 -7.92
N ASP A 122 -10.64 -8.35 -8.91
CA ASP A 122 -10.98 -8.90 -10.24
C ASP A 122 -9.75 -9.48 -10.96
N ARG A 123 -8.60 -8.81 -10.87
CA ARG A 123 -7.36 -9.29 -11.50
C ARG A 123 -6.86 -10.58 -10.85
N VAL A 124 -6.93 -10.69 -9.52
CA VAL A 124 -6.58 -11.91 -8.79
C VAL A 124 -7.59 -13.02 -9.11
N SER A 125 -8.89 -12.71 -9.18
CA SER A 125 -9.92 -13.67 -9.59
C SER A 125 -9.65 -14.22 -10.98
N LYS A 126 -9.32 -13.35 -11.95
CA LYS A 126 -8.90 -13.75 -13.29
C LYS A 126 -7.65 -14.64 -13.25
N ALA A 127 -6.64 -14.27 -12.47
CA ALA A 127 -5.43 -15.06 -12.28
C ALA A 127 -5.68 -16.41 -11.59
N LEU A 128 -6.84 -16.60 -10.95
CA LEU A 128 -7.36 -17.83 -10.36
C LEU A 128 -8.45 -18.49 -11.23
N ASP A 129 -8.44 -18.26 -12.54
CA ASP A 129 -9.39 -18.87 -13.48
C ASP A 129 -10.87 -18.55 -13.18
N GLY A 130 -11.13 -17.35 -12.64
CA GLY A 130 -12.46 -16.87 -12.27
C GLY A 130 -12.92 -17.27 -10.86
N PHE A 131 -12.05 -17.84 -10.03
CA PHE A 131 -12.39 -18.14 -8.64
C PHE A 131 -12.82 -16.87 -7.89
N PRO A 132 -13.87 -16.90 -7.03
CA PRO A 132 -14.37 -15.70 -6.38
C PRO A 132 -13.32 -15.03 -5.47
N VAL A 133 -13.09 -13.74 -5.68
CA VAL A 133 -12.22 -12.90 -4.83
C VAL A 133 -12.98 -11.65 -4.43
N LYS A 134 -13.00 -11.34 -3.14
CA LYS A 134 -13.57 -10.12 -2.60
C LYS A 134 -12.44 -9.21 -2.09
N GLY A 135 -12.49 -7.93 -2.42
CA GLY A 135 -11.62 -6.90 -1.86
C GLY A 135 -12.40 -5.84 -1.08
N GLU A 136 -11.66 -4.94 -0.43
CA GLU A 136 -12.22 -3.84 0.36
C GLU A 136 -12.44 -2.57 -0.49
N ASP A 137 -13.51 -1.84 -0.18
CA ASP A 137 -13.85 -0.56 -0.80
C ASP A 137 -13.47 0.60 0.13
N GLY A 138 -12.28 1.16 -0.07
CA GLY A 138 -11.75 2.27 0.72
C GLY A 138 -10.57 1.90 1.60
N PHE A 139 -10.16 2.84 2.45
CA PHE A 139 -9.09 2.62 3.41
C PHE A 139 -9.55 1.74 4.56
N LEU A 140 -8.80 0.68 4.85
CA LEU A 140 -9.13 -0.31 5.87
C LEU A 140 -8.85 0.18 7.29
N TRP A 141 -9.82 -0.02 8.17
CA TRP A 141 -9.71 0.09 9.61
C TRP A 141 -9.96 -1.27 10.25
N LEU A 142 -9.17 -1.62 11.27
CA LEU A 142 -9.33 -2.84 12.04
C LEU A 142 -9.57 -2.53 13.52
N SER A 143 -10.56 -3.17 14.09
CA SER A 143 -10.81 -3.20 15.53
C SER A 143 -10.04 -4.33 16.19
N LYS A 144 -9.87 -4.24 17.52
CA LYS A 144 -9.17 -5.27 18.30
C LYS A 144 -9.82 -6.66 18.23
N ASP A 145 -11.12 -6.72 17.99
CA ASP A 145 -11.87 -7.97 17.84
C ASP A 145 -11.86 -8.53 16.41
N GLY A 146 -11.03 -7.98 15.52
CA GLY A 146 -10.96 -8.39 14.12
C GLY A 146 -12.09 -7.83 13.24
N SER A 147 -13.04 -7.08 13.80
CA SER A 147 -14.04 -6.40 12.98
C SER A 147 -13.39 -5.30 12.13
N ARG A 148 -13.97 -5.06 10.96
CA ARG A 148 -13.39 -4.16 9.96
C ARG A 148 -14.42 -3.21 9.37
N ARG A 149 -13.96 -2.02 9.01
CA ARG A 149 -14.72 -1.01 8.27
C ARG A 149 -13.80 -0.27 7.31
N THR A 150 -14.38 0.41 6.34
CA THR A 150 -13.63 1.25 5.40
C THR A 150 -14.04 2.71 5.45
N THR A 151 -13.17 3.58 4.94
CA THR A 151 -13.45 5.01 4.76
C THR A 151 -12.92 5.51 3.42
N HIS A 152 -13.55 6.58 2.91
CA HIS A 152 -13.17 7.25 1.65
C HIS A 152 -12.72 8.70 1.89
N GLN A 153 -11.87 8.92 2.89
CA GLN A 153 -11.43 10.27 3.25
C GLN A 153 -10.46 10.86 2.23
N ALA A 154 -10.63 12.14 1.90
CA ALA A 154 -9.64 12.89 1.10
C ALA A 154 -8.43 13.29 1.93
N TYR A 155 -8.62 13.51 3.24
CA TYR A 155 -7.54 13.93 4.14
C TYR A 155 -7.48 13.05 5.39
N THR A 156 -6.30 12.52 5.68
CA THR A 156 -6.00 11.82 6.93
C THR A 156 -5.24 12.77 7.85
N VAL A 157 -5.81 13.07 9.02
CA VAL A 157 -5.22 13.95 10.04
C VAL A 157 -4.65 13.09 11.17
N ARG A 158 -3.42 13.36 11.60
CA ARG A 158 -2.78 12.67 12.75
C ARG A 158 -1.92 13.64 13.54
N GLU A 159 -1.71 13.38 14.83
CA GLU A 159 -0.67 14.05 15.61
C GLU A 159 0.70 13.42 15.31
N GLY A 160 1.71 14.26 15.07
CA GLY A 160 3.09 13.84 14.82
C GLY A 160 3.35 13.27 13.43
N ALA A 161 4.64 13.02 13.13
CA ALA A 161 5.11 12.53 11.83
C ALA A 161 5.84 11.17 11.91
N GLY A 162 6.33 10.76 13.09
CA GLY A 162 7.13 9.53 13.25
C GLY A 162 6.33 8.23 13.24
N SER A 163 6.91 7.18 13.80
CA SER A 163 6.29 5.86 13.95
C SER A 163 4.87 5.94 14.50
N TYR A 164 3.98 5.11 13.97
CA TYR A 164 2.58 5.10 14.36
C TYR A 164 2.37 4.24 15.62
N PHE A 165 1.89 4.89 16.69
CA PHE A 165 1.42 4.27 17.92
C PHE A 165 -0.02 4.69 18.19
N LEU A 166 -0.79 3.79 18.79
CA LEU A 166 -2.20 4.00 19.14
C LEU A 166 -2.47 3.60 20.60
N PRO A 167 -3.46 4.21 21.27
CA PRO A 167 -3.93 3.74 22.56
C PRO A 167 -4.39 2.28 22.47
N ALA A 168 -4.12 1.48 23.51
CA ALA A 168 -4.56 0.10 23.59
C ALA A 168 -6.09 -0.01 23.38
N GLY A 169 -6.50 -0.86 22.43
CA GLY A 169 -7.91 -1.09 22.11
C GLY A 169 -8.53 -0.08 21.15
N ALA A 170 -7.81 0.96 20.73
CA ALA A 170 -8.28 1.83 19.66
C ALA A 170 -8.32 1.08 18.31
N GLU A 171 -9.20 1.53 17.41
CA GLU A 171 -9.20 1.08 16.01
C GLU A 171 -7.90 1.49 15.33
N LEU A 172 -7.36 0.55 14.56
CA LEU A 172 -6.12 0.68 13.81
C LEU A 172 -6.42 1.16 12.39
N PHE A 173 -5.78 2.26 11.98
CA PHE A 173 -5.79 2.69 10.59
C PHE A 173 -4.69 1.97 9.79
N VAL A 174 -5.06 0.93 9.04
CA VAL A 174 -4.11 -0.01 8.42
C VAL A 174 -3.12 0.65 7.44
N PRO A 175 -3.52 1.58 6.56
CA PRO A 175 -2.59 2.24 5.64
C PRO A 175 -1.47 3.03 6.34
N LEU A 176 -1.73 3.57 7.53
CA LEU A 176 -0.73 4.34 8.27
C LEU A 176 0.34 3.44 8.91
N VAL A 177 0.02 2.17 9.20
CA VAL A 177 1.01 1.19 9.67
C VAL A 177 2.16 1.06 8.65
N ALA A 178 1.80 1.02 7.36
CA ALA A 178 2.73 0.99 6.26
C ALA A 178 3.33 2.36 5.93
N GLY A 179 2.47 3.36 5.83
CA GLY A 179 2.80 4.64 5.21
C GLY A 179 3.44 5.69 6.11
N TRP A 180 3.60 5.43 7.42
CA TRP A 180 4.16 6.44 8.32
C TRP A 180 5.55 6.98 7.91
N PRO A 181 6.49 6.21 7.31
CA PRO A 181 7.81 6.74 6.95
C PRO A 181 7.74 7.87 5.92
N THR A 182 6.67 7.92 5.11
CA THR A 182 6.42 8.99 4.13
C THR A 182 6.37 10.38 4.80
N PHE A 183 5.86 10.48 6.03
CA PHE A 183 5.78 11.75 6.75
C PHE A 183 7.15 12.30 7.18
N VAL A 184 8.17 11.45 7.22
CA VAL A 184 9.55 11.79 7.59
C VAL A 184 10.51 11.53 6.44
N GLU A 185 10.02 11.38 5.20
CA GLU A 185 10.85 10.99 4.05
C GLU A 185 12.03 11.95 3.83
N GLY A 186 11.83 13.25 4.09
CA GLY A 186 12.88 14.27 4.00
C GLY A 186 14.02 14.08 5.01
N ASP A 187 13.76 13.37 6.12
CA ASP A 187 14.74 13.07 7.16
C ASP A 187 15.39 11.69 6.96
N ILE A 188 14.88 10.87 6.03
CA ILE A 188 15.48 9.57 5.70
C ILE A 188 16.77 9.81 4.91
N GLY A 189 17.90 9.50 5.54
CA GLY A 189 19.20 9.53 4.91
C GLY A 189 19.29 8.55 3.73
N ASP A 190 20.07 8.92 2.72
CA ASP A 190 20.30 8.11 1.51
C ASP A 190 21.01 6.77 1.78
N THR A 191 21.46 6.52 3.01
CA THR A 191 22.10 5.28 3.46
C THR A 191 21.10 4.21 3.93
N ASP A 192 19.80 4.52 3.99
CA ASP A 192 18.75 3.56 4.36
C ASP A 192 17.79 3.28 3.17
N PRO A 193 18.24 2.50 2.18
CA PRO A 193 17.44 2.19 1.00
C PRO A 193 16.17 1.39 1.34
N THR A 194 16.15 0.67 2.47
CA THR A 194 14.97 -0.08 2.94
C THR A 194 13.88 0.88 3.42
N LEU A 195 14.22 1.83 4.29
CA LEU A 195 13.24 2.80 4.78
C LEU A 195 12.77 3.75 3.66
N LEU A 196 13.63 4.09 2.70
CA LEU A 196 13.23 4.80 1.48
C LEU A 196 12.23 3.98 0.64
N THR A 197 12.41 2.65 0.53
CA THR A 197 11.48 1.77 -0.17
C THR A 197 10.11 1.77 0.51
N GLN A 198 10.08 1.71 1.85
CA GLN A 198 8.83 1.76 2.60
C GLN A 198 8.14 3.13 2.47
N ALA A 199 8.88 4.25 2.54
CA ALA A 199 8.33 5.58 2.33
C ALA A 199 7.71 5.72 0.93
N ALA A 200 8.37 5.17 -0.10
CA ALA A 200 7.84 5.14 -1.46
C ALA A 200 6.55 4.32 -1.56
N ALA A 201 6.47 3.15 -0.93
CA ALA A 201 5.23 2.37 -0.85
C ALA A 201 4.13 3.16 -0.11
N GLY A 202 4.49 3.92 0.93
CA GLY A 202 3.60 4.80 1.66
C GLY A 202 2.90 5.86 0.79
N TRP A 203 3.60 6.44 -0.19
CA TRP A 203 2.97 7.31 -1.18
C TRP A 203 1.86 6.59 -1.96
N ASP A 204 2.02 5.30 -2.28
CA ASP A 204 0.99 4.53 -3.00
C ASP A 204 -0.17 4.14 -2.08
N VAL A 205 0.11 3.53 -0.92
CA VAL A 205 -0.91 2.90 -0.06
C VAL A 205 -1.69 3.89 0.81
N LEU A 206 -1.04 4.96 1.28
CA LEU A 206 -1.65 5.93 2.20
C LEU A 206 -2.09 7.20 1.48
N PHE A 207 -1.23 7.74 0.61
CA PHE A 207 -1.49 9.01 -0.07
C PHE A 207 -2.14 8.84 -1.45
N LEU A 208 -2.25 7.60 -1.97
CA LEU A 208 -2.84 7.30 -3.27
C LEU A 208 -2.15 8.07 -4.41
N CYS A 209 -0.82 8.10 -4.34
CA CYS A 209 0.08 8.89 -5.17
C CYS A 209 1.05 8.00 -5.97
N PRO A 210 0.59 7.33 -7.05
CA PRO A 210 1.44 6.39 -7.80
C PRO A 210 2.68 7.06 -8.41
N ASP A 211 2.61 8.33 -8.81
CA ASP A 211 3.76 9.03 -9.40
C ASP A 211 4.85 9.35 -8.37
N LYS A 212 4.46 9.73 -7.14
CA LYS A 212 5.41 9.94 -6.05
C LYS A 212 5.99 8.62 -5.56
N ALA A 213 5.18 7.57 -5.52
CA ALA A 213 5.65 6.22 -5.22
C ALA A 213 6.73 5.79 -6.23
N LEU A 214 6.51 6.01 -7.53
CA LEU A 214 7.50 5.67 -8.56
C LEU A 214 8.80 6.44 -8.35
N ALA A 215 8.72 7.76 -8.16
CA ALA A 215 9.91 8.58 -7.91
C ALA A 215 10.67 8.14 -6.66
N GLY A 216 9.95 7.80 -5.58
CA GLY A 216 10.54 7.27 -4.36
C GLY A 216 11.23 5.91 -4.56
N PHE A 217 10.60 5.00 -5.32
CA PHE A 217 11.21 3.71 -5.63
C PHE A 217 12.45 3.87 -6.53
N GLU A 218 12.43 4.77 -7.51
CA GLU A 218 13.60 5.08 -8.34
C GLU A 218 14.75 5.68 -7.51
N ARG A 219 14.43 6.56 -6.54
CA ARG A 219 15.40 7.08 -5.57
C ARG A 219 16.00 5.95 -4.75
N ALA A 220 15.18 5.10 -4.12
CA ALA A 220 15.65 3.98 -3.32
C ALA A 220 16.47 2.96 -4.13
N ALA A 221 16.06 2.70 -5.39
CA ALA A 221 16.78 1.87 -6.34
C ALA A 221 18.18 2.42 -6.64
N ALA A 222 18.32 3.74 -6.80
CA ALA A 222 19.62 4.39 -6.98
C ALA A 222 20.53 4.31 -5.74
N LYS A 223 19.96 4.01 -4.56
CA LYS A 223 20.69 3.79 -3.30
C LYS A 223 20.91 2.30 -2.97
N GLY A 224 20.60 1.41 -3.91
CA GLY A 224 20.89 -0.02 -3.77
C GLY A 224 19.74 -0.88 -3.25
N SER A 225 18.50 -0.37 -3.19
CA SER A 225 17.33 -1.24 -2.93
C SER A 225 16.97 -2.03 -4.18
N ALA A 226 17.23 -3.35 -4.15
CA ALA A 226 16.82 -4.24 -5.23
C ALA A 226 15.29 -4.36 -5.31
N ILE A 227 14.60 -4.34 -4.17
CA ILE A 227 13.12 -4.35 -4.10
C ILE A 227 12.55 -3.08 -4.74
N ALA A 228 13.12 -1.91 -4.45
CA ALA A 228 12.64 -0.67 -5.05
C ALA A 228 12.89 -0.65 -6.56
N ALA A 229 14.04 -1.16 -7.01
CA ALA A 229 14.33 -1.29 -8.43
C ALA A 229 13.32 -2.21 -9.14
N TYR A 230 12.97 -3.35 -8.54
CA TYR A 230 11.89 -4.22 -9.02
C TYR A 230 10.55 -3.48 -9.06
N ASN A 231 10.18 -2.80 -7.98
CA ASN A 231 8.90 -2.10 -7.89
C ASN A 231 8.78 -0.99 -8.94
N ALA A 232 9.80 -0.15 -9.07
CA ALA A 232 9.85 0.90 -10.08
C ALA A 232 9.77 0.32 -11.50
N ALA A 233 10.43 -0.82 -11.76
CA ALA A 233 10.33 -1.49 -13.05
C ALA A 233 8.90 -1.94 -13.37
N LEU A 234 8.18 -2.54 -12.42
CA LEU A 234 6.79 -2.94 -12.64
C LEU A 234 5.90 -1.73 -12.93
N MET A 235 6.06 -0.64 -12.18
CA MET A 235 5.29 0.59 -12.37
C MET A 235 5.56 1.24 -13.74
N ARG A 236 6.81 1.17 -14.22
CA ARG A 236 7.18 1.62 -15.58
C ARG A 236 6.53 0.74 -16.64
N LEU A 237 6.57 -0.59 -16.49
CA LEU A 237 5.92 -1.52 -17.42
C LEU A 237 4.40 -1.31 -17.50
N GLU A 238 3.76 -0.99 -16.37
CA GLU A 238 2.33 -0.65 -16.31
C GLU A 238 1.99 0.63 -17.09
N ARG A 239 2.86 1.65 -17.07
CA ARG A 239 2.67 2.89 -17.85
C ARG A 239 2.80 2.63 -19.36
N GLY A 240 3.66 1.69 -19.74
CA GLY A 240 3.83 1.23 -21.11
C GLY A 240 4.61 2.20 -22.01
N GLY A 241 4.83 1.80 -23.26
CA GLY A 241 5.64 2.55 -24.22
C GLY A 241 7.14 2.23 -24.16
N ASP A 242 7.86 2.58 -25.23
CA ASP A 242 9.24 2.14 -25.43
C ASP A 242 10.22 2.72 -24.39
N ALA A 243 10.02 3.98 -23.99
CA ALA A 243 10.87 4.66 -23.01
C ALA A 243 10.72 4.04 -21.60
N ASP A 244 9.48 3.80 -21.17
CA ASP A 244 9.23 3.16 -19.88
C ASP A 244 9.69 1.70 -19.88
N ARG A 245 9.48 0.95 -20.97
CA ARG A 245 10.03 -0.41 -21.10
C ARG A 245 11.55 -0.43 -21.02
N THR A 246 12.23 0.48 -21.72
CA THR A 246 13.70 0.59 -21.67
C THR A 246 14.18 0.87 -20.25
N THR A 247 13.50 1.78 -19.55
CA THR A 247 13.81 2.13 -18.15
C THR A 247 13.55 0.95 -17.21
N ALA A 248 12.44 0.24 -17.38
CA ALA A 248 12.11 -0.94 -16.59
C ALA A 248 13.15 -2.05 -16.74
N LEU A 249 13.62 -2.33 -17.96
CA LEU A 249 14.67 -3.32 -18.20
C LEU A 249 15.97 -2.95 -17.48
N ALA A 250 16.38 -1.68 -17.53
CA ALA A 250 17.57 -1.21 -16.81
C ALA A 250 17.43 -1.33 -15.28
N LEU A 251 16.23 -1.05 -14.74
CA LEU A 251 15.93 -1.23 -13.33
C LEU A 251 15.97 -2.71 -12.90
N LEU A 252 15.38 -3.60 -13.71
CA LEU A 252 15.43 -5.05 -13.46
C LEU A 252 16.86 -5.59 -13.55
N GLU A 253 17.67 -5.11 -14.49
CA GLU A 253 19.10 -5.44 -14.59
C GLU A 253 19.87 -5.02 -13.33
N ARG A 254 19.59 -3.81 -12.81
CA ARG A 254 20.19 -3.34 -11.55
C ARG A 254 19.79 -4.23 -10.37
N ALA A 255 18.50 -4.53 -10.22
CA ALA A 255 18.03 -5.40 -9.15
C ALA A 255 18.62 -6.82 -9.25
N ALA A 256 18.68 -7.37 -10.46
CA ALA A 256 19.29 -8.66 -10.72
C ALA A 256 20.79 -8.70 -10.35
N ALA A 257 21.53 -7.62 -10.63
CA ALA A 257 22.93 -7.48 -10.24
C ALA A 257 23.14 -7.40 -8.71
N LEU A 258 22.10 -7.01 -7.96
CA LEU A 258 22.06 -7.05 -6.50
C LEU A 258 21.60 -8.42 -5.95
N GLY A 259 21.40 -9.42 -6.81
CA GLY A 259 21.00 -10.77 -6.42
C GLY A 259 19.49 -10.99 -6.32
N ASP A 260 18.66 -10.11 -6.90
CA ASP A 260 17.19 -10.24 -6.81
C ASP A 260 16.62 -11.24 -7.82
N ASP A 261 16.25 -12.42 -7.34
CA ASP A 261 15.71 -13.51 -8.17
C ASP A 261 14.40 -13.15 -8.89
N LYS A 262 13.50 -12.41 -8.23
CA LYS A 262 12.24 -11.95 -8.84
C LYS A 262 12.52 -11.01 -10.02
N SER A 263 13.51 -10.13 -9.90
CA SER A 263 13.95 -9.26 -11.00
C SER A 263 14.63 -10.03 -12.11
N GLN A 264 15.46 -11.03 -11.79
CA GLN A 264 16.06 -11.90 -12.81
C GLN A 264 14.98 -12.63 -13.63
N ALA A 265 14.00 -13.23 -12.94
CA ALA A 265 12.89 -13.92 -13.58
C ALA A 265 12.07 -12.97 -14.46
N ARG A 266 11.72 -11.78 -13.93
CA ARG A 266 10.98 -10.77 -14.68
C ARG A 266 11.75 -10.26 -15.90
N LEU A 267 13.05 -9.96 -15.75
CA LEU A 267 13.91 -9.51 -16.84
C LEU A 267 13.97 -10.53 -17.97
N LYS A 268 14.10 -11.82 -17.64
CA LYS A 268 14.11 -12.90 -18.62
C LYS A 268 12.80 -12.93 -19.42
N MET A 269 11.66 -12.83 -18.74
CA MET A 269 10.34 -12.80 -19.37
C MET A 269 10.18 -11.59 -20.31
N GLU A 270 10.54 -10.39 -19.87
CA GLU A 270 10.39 -9.15 -20.68
C GLU A 270 11.29 -9.16 -21.92
N ARG A 271 12.43 -9.85 -21.88
CA ARG A 271 13.34 -10.00 -23.03
C ARG A 271 12.84 -11.02 -24.04
N THR A 272 12.10 -12.04 -23.62
CA THR A 272 11.55 -13.08 -24.51
C THR A 272 10.26 -12.66 -25.20
N GLN A 273 9.51 -11.70 -24.66
CA GLN A 273 8.28 -11.17 -25.25
C GLN A 273 8.51 -10.16 -26.40
N ARG A 274 9.62 -10.30 -27.16
CA ARG A 274 9.90 -9.48 -28.34
C ARG A 274 9.12 -9.96 -29.56
#